data_AF-A0A352S741-F1
#
_entry.id   AF-A0A352S741-F1
#
_cell.length_a   1.000
_cell.length_b   1.000
_cell.length_c   1.000
_cell.angle_alpha   90.00
_cell.angle_beta   90.00
_cell.angle_gamma   90.00
#
_symmetry.space_group_name_H-M   'P 1'
#
loop_
_entity.id
_entity.type
_entity.pdbx_description
1 polymer ?
#
loop_
_entity_poly.entity_id
_entity_poly.type
_entity_poly.pdbx_seq_one_letter_code
_entity_poly.pdbx_strand_id
1 'polypeptide(L)'
;LVVAVPIGWLLAAKSDYFAGNISSLVNGSLWTLSWEAACYVAAGLLGAVGVLTRRALPAFFAAAVLVYITHMADSDTFRIGVSMLMLFLVGGYVAVMGDEIPLQRLGIVALLVHTAIVIQPVREALMQGWASFEFAFGPKFSDRQILTFVHLATYPFIVLWIGMGLPRLVKLKTDLSYGVYIYAWPLQQAAVYWMRETGHPIGHPLMLFGIVLLPLFLLSYLSWMLIERPALGMKRRSAFAQTAQSAVR
;
A
#
# COMPACT_ATOMS: atom_id res chain seq x y z
N LEU A 1 13.77 -10.41 1.12
CA LEU A 1 13.92 -9.60 2.35
C LEU A 1 15.34 -9.09 2.57
N VAL A 2 16.35 -9.98 2.68
CA VAL A 2 17.76 -9.59 2.97
C VAL A 2 18.33 -8.56 2.00
N VAL A 3 17.90 -8.56 0.74
CA VAL A 3 18.36 -7.62 -0.30
C VAL A 3 17.47 -6.37 -0.40
N ALA A 4 16.18 -6.48 -0.07
CA ALA A 4 15.22 -5.39 -0.26
C ALA A 4 15.40 -4.26 0.77
N VAL A 5 15.72 -4.60 2.03
CA VAL A 5 15.89 -3.61 3.10
C VAL A 5 17.13 -2.73 2.89
N PRO A 6 18.33 -3.27 2.61
CA PRO A 6 19.50 -2.45 2.32
C PRO A 6 19.35 -1.59 1.06
N ILE A 7 18.73 -2.12 0.00
CA ILE A 7 18.52 -1.36 -1.24
C ILE A 7 17.47 -0.26 -1.03
N GLY A 8 16.39 -0.54 -0.29
CA GLY A 8 15.39 0.49 0.06
C GLY A 8 16.01 1.65 0.84
N TRP A 9 16.89 1.36 1.79
CA TRP A 9 17.66 2.37 2.54
C TRP A 9 18.64 3.15 1.65
N LEU A 10 19.39 2.46 0.78
CA LEU A 10 20.34 3.09 -0.15
C LEU A 10 19.64 4.01 -1.15
N LEU A 11 18.44 3.64 -1.62
CA LEU A 11 17.67 4.48 -2.55
C LEU A 11 16.99 5.66 -1.85
N ALA A 12 16.54 5.50 -0.60
CA ALA A 12 16.02 6.61 0.18
C ALA A 12 17.09 7.66 0.48
N ALA A 13 18.34 7.24 0.68
CA ALA A 13 19.48 8.13 0.90
C ALA A 13 19.95 8.88 -0.35
N LYS A 14 19.43 8.55 -1.54
CA LYS A 14 19.88 9.07 -2.84
C LYS A 14 18.80 9.89 -3.54
N SER A 15 18.27 10.94 -2.91
CA SER A 15 17.19 11.78 -3.45
C SER A 15 17.55 12.63 -4.68
N ASP A 16 18.83 12.76 -5.02
CA ASP A 16 19.24 13.86 -5.91
C ASP A 16 19.15 13.52 -7.41
N TYR A 17 18.95 12.26 -7.78
CA TYR A 17 18.93 11.83 -9.18
C TYR A 17 17.76 12.41 -10.00
N PHE A 18 16.65 12.74 -9.34
CA PHE A 18 15.48 13.39 -9.97
C PHE A 18 15.25 14.79 -9.41
N ALA A 19 16.33 15.51 -9.08
CA ALA A 19 16.24 16.89 -8.62
C ALA A 19 15.45 17.76 -9.63
N GLY A 20 14.37 18.38 -9.16
CA GLY A 20 13.47 19.21 -9.97
C GLY A 20 12.27 18.48 -10.58
N ASN A 21 12.09 17.18 -10.34
CA ASN A 21 10.79 16.52 -10.49
C ASN A 21 9.86 16.90 -9.33
N ILE A 22 8.55 16.64 -9.49
CA ILE A 22 7.53 16.85 -8.42
C ILE A 22 7.91 16.09 -7.14
N SER A 23 8.52 14.92 -7.29
CA SER A 23 9.08 14.13 -6.21
C SER A 23 10.53 13.79 -6.54
N SER A 24 11.44 14.05 -5.61
CA SER A 24 12.86 13.69 -5.70
C SER A 24 13.13 12.22 -5.34
N LEU A 25 12.14 11.50 -4.79
CA LEU A 25 12.30 10.08 -4.46
C LEU A 25 12.61 9.23 -5.70
N VAL A 26 13.71 8.48 -5.63
CA VAL A 26 14.16 7.59 -6.72
C VAL A 26 13.23 6.40 -6.92
N ASN A 27 12.80 5.76 -5.84
CA ASN A 27 11.88 4.63 -5.91
C ASN A 27 11.02 4.52 -4.64
N GLY A 28 9.82 5.10 -4.69
CA GLY A 28 8.86 5.05 -3.59
C GLY A 28 8.41 3.62 -3.25
N SER A 29 8.10 2.81 -4.26
CA SER A 29 7.63 1.43 -4.08
C SER A 29 8.67 0.53 -3.39
N LEU A 30 9.94 0.65 -3.78
CA LEU A 30 10.99 -0.16 -3.16
C LEU A 30 11.25 0.28 -1.71
N TRP A 31 11.12 1.57 -1.43
CA TRP A 31 11.21 2.06 -0.06
C TRP A 31 10.07 1.52 0.81
N THR A 32 8.82 1.55 0.34
CA THR A 32 7.66 0.99 1.09
C THR A 32 7.76 -0.53 1.28
N LEU A 33 8.43 -1.25 0.38
CA LEU A 33 8.65 -2.71 0.51
C LEU A 33 9.41 -3.07 1.80
N SER A 34 10.31 -2.19 2.27
CA SER A 34 11.04 -2.41 3.52
C SER A 34 10.12 -2.40 4.75
N TRP A 35 9.07 -1.56 4.74
CA TRP A 35 8.05 -1.51 5.79
C TRP A 35 7.13 -2.73 5.77
N GLU A 36 6.74 -3.19 4.58
CA GLU A 36 5.97 -4.42 4.41
C GLU A 36 6.74 -5.63 4.95
N ALA A 37 8.02 -5.73 4.60
CA ALA A 37 8.93 -6.75 5.14
C ALA A 37 9.00 -6.73 6.67
N ALA A 38 9.10 -5.55 7.28
CA ALA A 38 9.07 -5.39 8.73
C ALA A 38 7.75 -5.85 9.35
N CYS A 39 6.61 -5.55 8.72
CA CYS A 39 5.28 -5.99 9.16
C CYS A 39 5.17 -7.52 9.14
N TYR A 40 5.64 -8.19 8.09
CA TYR A 40 5.65 -9.66 8.04
C TYR A 40 6.54 -10.29 9.10
N VAL A 41 7.73 -9.73 9.37
CA VAL A 41 8.60 -10.22 10.44
C VAL A 41 7.92 -10.06 11.79
N ALA A 42 7.34 -8.88 12.07
CA ALA A 42 6.60 -8.64 13.30
C ALA A 42 5.40 -9.59 13.44
N ALA A 43 4.63 -9.80 12.37
CA ALA A 43 3.53 -10.75 12.35
C ALA A 43 4.01 -12.20 12.60
N GLY A 44 5.13 -12.61 12.00
CA GLY A 44 5.73 -13.92 12.23
C GLY A 44 6.14 -14.13 13.69
N LEU A 45 6.76 -13.12 14.31
CA LEU A 45 7.15 -13.17 15.72
C LEU A 45 5.93 -13.20 16.66
N LEU A 46 4.96 -12.31 16.45
CA LEU A 46 3.72 -12.28 17.24
C LEU A 46 2.89 -13.56 17.06
N GLY A 47 2.91 -14.12 15.85
CA GLY A 47 2.30 -15.41 15.53
C GLY A 47 2.99 -16.58 16.23
N ALA A 48 4.33 -16.59 16.29
CA ALA A 48 5.10 -17.62 16.99
C ALA A 48 4.83 -17.62 18.51
N VAL A 49 4.56 -16.46 19.11
CA VAL A 49 4.17 -16.32 20.52
C VAL A 49 2.66 -16.61 20.73
N GLY A 50 1.88 -16.76 19.64
CA GLY A 50 0.45 -17.09 19.71
C GLY A 50 -0.46 -15.91 20.04
N VAL A 51 0.03 -14.67 19.90
CA VAL A 51 -0.73 -13.45 20.27
C VAL A 51 -1.68 -13.01 19.16
N LEU A 52 -1.43 -13.41 17.90
CA LEU A 52 -2.27 -13.07 16.74
C LEU A 52 -3.58 -13.88 16.71
N THR A 53 -4.46 -13.58 17.64
CA THR A 53 -5.80 -14.17 17.73
C THR A 53 -6.84 -13.26 17.08
N ARG A 54 -8.01 -13.84 16.74
CA ARG A 54 -9.19 -13.12 16.25
C ARG A 54 -9.61 -11.95 17.15
N ARG A 55 -9.38 -12.06 18.46
CA ARG A 55 -9.72 -11.03 19.47
C ARG A 55 -8.63 -9.97 19.64
N ALA A 56 -7.37 -10.34 19.38
CA ALA A 56 -6.24 -9.43 19.53
C ALA A 56 -6.06 -8.49 18.33
N LEU A 57 -6.42 -8.91 17.11
CA LEU A 57 -6.27 -8.08 15.90
C LEU A 57 -6.99 -6.72 15.99
N PRO A 58 -8.26 -6.64 16.44
CA PRO A 58 -8.91 -5.35 16.69
C PRO A 58 -8.17 -4.48 17.71
N ALA A 59 -7.59 -5.08 18.75
CA ALA A 59 -6.83 -4.35 19.75
C ALA A 59 -5.52 -3.78 19.18
N PHE A 60 -4.81 -4.55 18.35
CA PHE A 60 -3.63 -4.05 17.63
C PHE A 60 -3.99 -2.93 16.66
N PHE A 61 -5.11 -3.05 15.94
CA PHE A 61 -5.58 -2.00 15.07
C PHE A 61 -5.94 -0.73 15.86
N ALA A 62 -6.68 -0.86 16.96
CA ALA A 62 -7.02 0.27 17.84
C ALA A 62 -5.76 0.92 18.43
N ALA A 63 -4.76 0.13 18.83
CA ALA A 63 -3.48 0.64 19.29
C ALA A 63 -2.73 1.40 18.18
N ALA A 64 -2.72 0.88 16.94
CA ALA A 64 -2.11 1.58 15.79
C ALA A 64 -2.83 2.89 15.47
N VAL A 65 -4.16 2.93 15.56
CA VAL A 65 -4.96 4.16 15.43
C VAL A 65 -4.63 5.16 16.53
N LEU A 66 -4.53 4.71 17.79
CA LEU A 66 -4.17 5.57 18.91
C LEU A 66 -2.79 6.18 18.71
N VAL A 67 -1.80 5.34 18.37
CA VAL A 67 -0.43 5.79 18.07
C VAL A 67 -0.42 6.77 16.90
N TYR A 68 -1.18 6.49 15.83
CA TYR A 68 -1.34 7.42 14.72
C TYR A 68 -1.85 8.78 15.20
N ILE A 69 -2.91 8.79 16.01
CA ILE A 69 -3.53 10.02 16.52
C ILE A 69 -2.58 10.80 17.45
N THR A 70 -1.85 10.13 18.34
CA THR A 70 -1.02 10.82 19.33
C THR A 70 0.33 11.28 18.79
N HIS A 71 0.84 10.64 17.73
CA HIS A 71 2.20 10.88 17.20
C HIS A 71 2.24 11.36 15.74
N MET A 72 1.10 11.67 15.13
CA MET A 72 1.06 12.14 13.73
C MET A 72 1.79 13.47 13.47
N ALA A 73 2.12 14.23 14.52
CA ALA A 73 2.89 15.47 14.40
C ALA A 73 4.42 15.26 14.46
N ASP A 74 4.89 14.05 14.75
CA ASP A 74 6.31 13.80 15.06
C ASP A 74 7.22 13.89 13.81
N SER A 75 7.07 12.96 12.87
CA SER A 75 7.84 12.97 11.61
C SER A 75 7.06 12.33 10.47
N ASP A 76 7.38 12.74 9.23
CA ASP A 76 6.76 12.17 8.03
C ASP A 76 7.03 10.66 7.92
N THR A 77 8.25 10.22 8.23
CA THR A 77 8.63 8.80 8.26
C THR A 77 7.77 8.01 9.24
N PHE A 78 7.57 8.53 10.45
CA PHE A 78 6.74 7.89 11.46
C PHE A 78 5.28 7.80 10.99
N ARG A 79 4.73 8.90 10.49
CA ARG A 79 3.35 8.95 9.97
C ARG A 79 3.13 7.93 8.85
N ILE A 80 4.09 7.80 7.93
CA ILE A 80 4.01 6.81 6.86
C ILE A 80 4.12 5.39 7.42
N GLY A 81 5.08 5.11 8.29
CA GLY A 81 5.28 3.78 8.88
C GLY A 81 4.04 3.27 9.62
N VAL A 82 3.43 4.11 10.46
CA VAL A 82 2.18 3.75 11.17
C VAL A 82 1.02 3.56 10.18
N SER A 83 0.92 4.39 9.15
CA SER A 83 -0.10 4.23 8.10
C SER A 83 0.03 2.88 7.37
N MET A 84 1.27 2.47 7.06
CA MET A 84 1.55 1.17 6.44
C MET A 84 1.17 0.01 7.37
N LEU A 85 1.48 0.12 8.67
CA LEU A 85 1.07 -0.85 9.67
C LEU A 85 -0.47 -0.96 9.75
N MET A 86 -1.18 0.17 9.75
CA MET A 86 -2.65 0.18 9.75
C MET A 86 -3.22 -0.53 8.52
N LEU A 87 -2.70 -0.24 7.33
CA LEU A 87 -3.13 -0.93 6.09
C LEU A 87 -2.86 -2.44 6.15
N PHE A 88 -1.68 -2.84 6.66
CA PHE A 88 -1.33 -4.24 6.86
C PHE A 88 -2.29 -4.93 7.84
N LEU A 89 -2.61 -4.29 8.96
CA LEU A 89 -3.55 -4.81 9.96
C LEU A 89 -4.98 -4.92 9.41
N VAL A 90 -5.44 -3.97 8.59
CA VAL A 90 -6.75 -4.07 7.91
C VAL A 90 -6.77 -5.28 6.99
N GLY A 91 -5.73 -5.46 6.17
CA GLY A 91 -5.60 -6.64 5.30
C GLY A 91 -5.57 -7.95 6.08
N GLY A 92 -4.79 -8.01 7.16
CA GLY A 92 -4.72 -9.17 8.04
C GLY A 92 -6.04 -9.47 8.75
N TYR A 93 -6.75 -8.44 9.22
CA TYR A 93 -8.07 -8.58 9.83
C TYR A 93 -9.09 -9.13 8.84
N VAL A 94 -9.13 -8.59 7.62
CA VAL A 94 -10.02 -9.09 6.55
C VAL A 94 -9.67 -10.54 6.20
N ALA A 95 -8.39 -10.88 6.08
CA ALA A 95 -7.98 -12.25 5.79
C ALA A 95 -8.39 -13.25 6.88
N VAL A 96 -8.38 -12.85 8.16
CA VAL A 96 -8.73 -13.72 9.29
C VAL A 96 -10.23 -13.85 9.50
N MET A 97 -10.97 -12.76 9.30
CA MET A 97 -12.43 -12.73 9.44
C MET A 97 -13.16 -13.25 8.20
N GLY A 98 -12.49 -13.26 7.03
CA GLY A 98 -12.96 -13.90 5.81
C GLY A 98 -14.40 -13.50 5.46
N ASP A 99 -15.28 -14.49 5.41
CA ASP A 99 -16.70 -14.38 5.02
C ASP A 99 -17.58 -13.65 6.04
N GLU A 100 -17.10 -13.41 7.26
CA GLU A 100 -17.85 -12.69 8.29
C GLU A 100 -17.97 -11.19 7.98
N ILE A 101 -17.05 -10.65 7.16
CA ILE A 101 -17.06 -9.24 6.77
C ILE A 101 -17.96 -9.06 5.54
N PRO A 102 -19.03 -8.25 5.61
CA PRO A 102 -19.90 -7.98 4.47
C PRO A 102 -19.24 -6.99 3.49
N LEU A 103 -18.15 -7.43 2.84
CA LEU A 103 -17.26 -6.59 2.03
C LEU A 103 -17.98 -5.96 0.83
N GLN A 104 -19.06 -6.58 0.33
CA GLN A 104 -19.93 -5.95 -0.68
C GLN A 104 -20.60 -4.66 -0.18
N ARG A 105 -21.15 -4.68 1.04
CA ARG A 105 -21.83 -3.51 1.63
C ARG A 105 -20.80 -2.49 2.10
N LEU A 106 -19.76 -2.94 2.79
CA LEU A 106 -18.70 -2.08 3.30
C LEU A 106 -17.91 -1.41 2.16
N GLY A 107 -17.69 -2.10 1.04
CA GLY A 107 -17.05 -1.52 -0.13
C GLY A 107 -17.84 -0.36 -0.73
N ILE A 108 -19.16 -0.49 -0.84
CA ILE A 108 -20.04 0.59 -1.31
C ILE A 108 -20.03 1.77 -0.32
N VAL A 109 -20.18 1.50 0.98
CA VAL A 109 -20.12 2.55 2.01
C VAL A 109 -18.77 3.26 1.98
N ALA A 110 -17.67 2.50 1.91
CA ALA A 110 -16.33 3.03 1.82
C ALA A 110 -16.15 3.90 0.58
N LEU A 111 -16.66 3.46 -0.57
CA LEU A 111 -16.64 4.25 -1.81
C LEU A 111 -17.39 5.58 -1.64
N LEU A 112 -18.61 5.54 -1.11
CA LEU A 112 -19.42 6.75 -0.89
C LEU A 112 -18.73 7.74 0.05
N VAL A 113 -18.22 7.26 1.19
CA VAL A 113 -17.48 8.08 2.16
C VAL A 113 -16.22 8.66 1.53
N HIS A 114 -15.47 7.86 0.76
CA HIS A 114 -14.25 8.32 0.11
C HIS A 114 -14.55 9.35 -0.99
N THR A 115 -15.60 9.15 -1.78
CA THR A 115 -16.03 10.12 -2.79
C THR A 115 -16.46 11.44 -2.14
N ALA A 116 -17.14 11.40 -1.00
CA ALA A 116 -17.55 12.60 -0.27
C ALA A 116 -16.36 13.47 0.17
N ILE A 117 -15.24 12.88 0.59
CA ILE A 117 -14.03 13.64 0.96
C ILE A 117 -13.20 14.11 -0.25
N VAL A 118 -13.37 13.47 -1.42
CA VAL A 118 -12.67 13.87 -2.65
C VAL A 118 -13.36 15.07 -3.31
N ILE A 119 -14.69 15.09 -3.34
CA ILE A 119 -15.48 16.18 -3.91
C ILE A 119 -15.32 17.44 -3.04
N GLN A 120 -14.62 18.44 -3.57
CA GLN A 120 -14.25 19.66 -2.84
C GLN A 120 -15.40 20.33 -2.07
N PRO A 121 -16.56 20.67 -2.69
CA PRO A 121 -17.63 21.36 -1.95
C PRO A 121 -18.22 20.50 -0.82
N VAL A 122 -18.29 19.18 -1.03
CA VAL A 122 -18.80 18.24 -0.01
C VAL A 122 -17.79 18.13 1.14
N ARG A 123 -16.51 17.99 0.83
CA ARG A 123 -15.43 18.00 1.81
C ARG A 123 -15.48 19.28 2.65
N GLU A 124 -15.53 20.45 2.03
CA GLU A 124 -15.56 21.73 2.76
C GLU A 124 -16.75 21.83 3.71
N ALA A 125 -17.95 21.45 3.26
CA ALA A 125 -19.14 21.41 4.11
C ALA A 125 -18.98 20.44 5.30
N LEU A 126 -18.41 19.24 5.07
CA LEU A 126 -18.14 18.27 6.14
C LEU A 126 -17.11 18.79 7.14
N MET A 127 -16.04 19.43 6.68
CA MET A 127 -15.00 19.97 7.56
C MET A 127 -15.50 21.18 8.37
N GLN A 128 -16.32 22.06 7.76
CA GLN A 128 -16.99 23.14 8.47
C GLN A 128 -17.95 22.60 9.54
N GLY A 129 -18.74 21.57 9.20
CA GLY A 129 -19.59 20.88 10.14
C GLY A 129 -18.79 20.28 11.30
N TRP A 130 -17.67 19.63 11.01
CA TRP A 130 -16.77 19.08 12.02
C TRP A 130 -16.20 20.17 12.93
N ALA A 131 -15.75 21.29 12.35
CA ALA A 131 -15.20 22.42 13.09
C ALA A 131 -16.21 23.10 14.01
N SER A 132 -17.52 22.91 13.79
CA SER A 132 -18.57 23.45 14.66
C SER A 132 -18.73 22.70 15.98
N PHE A 133 -18.17 21.48 16.10
CA PHE A 133 -18.17 20.75 17.36
C PHE A 133 -17.03 21.24 18.27
N GLU A 134 -17.40 21.95 19.35
CA GLU A 134 -16.45 22.35 20.39
C GLU A 134 -16.11 21.15 21.30
N PHE A 135 -14.99 20.50 21.03
CA PHE A 135 -14.44 19.50 21.96
C PHE A 135 -13.83 20.21 23.17
N ALA A 136 -14.52 20.18 24.30
CA ALA A 136 -14.09 20.78 25.56
C ALA A 136 -12.75 20.20 26.08
N PHE A 137 -12.52 18.91 25.85
CA PHE A 137 -11.30 18.21 26.22
C PHE A 137 -10.97 17.18 25.13
N GLY A 138 -9.96 17.46 24.31
CA GLY A 138 -9.49 16.55 23.25
C GLY A 138 -8.45 17.20 22.33
N PRO A 139 -7.62 16.41 21.65
CA PRO A 139 -6.70 16.93 20.64
C PRO A 139 -7.48 17.57 19.50
N LYS A 140 -7.13 18.79 19.10
CA LYS A 140 -7.67 19.42 17.89
C LYS A 140 -7.08 18.71 16.68
N PHE A 141 -7.93 17.97 15.96
CA PHE A 141 -7.56 17.32 14.71
C PHE A 141 -7.50 18.34 13.58
N SER A 142 -6.40 18.38 12.83
CA SER A 142 -6.34 19.17 11.60
C SER A 142 -7.08 18.45 10.47
N ASP A 143 -7.55 19.23 9.51
CA ASP A 143 -8.28 18.70 8.36
C ASP A 143 -7.56 17.56 7.65
N ARG A 144 -6.25 17.72 7.47
CA ARG A 144 -5.39 16.71 6.84
C ARG A 144 -5.39 15.38 7.59
N GLN A 145 -5.43 15.41 8.91
CA GLN A 145 -5.40 14.20 9.74
C GLN A 145 -6.71 13.42 9.60
N ILE A 146 -7.84 14.13 9.64
CA ILE A 146 -9.17 13.53 9.44
C ILE A 146 -9.25 12.91 8.06
N LEU A 147 -8.88 13.67 7.02
CA LEU A 147 -8.91 13.20 5.64
C LEU A 147 -8.00 11.99 5.42
N THR A 148 -6.80 12.00 6.00
CA THR A 148 -5.87 10.86 5.91
C THR A 148 -6.42 9.64 6.63
N PHE A 149 -7.00 9.80 7.82
CA PHE A 149 -7.62 8.70 8.55
C PHE A 149 -8.79 8.09 7.78
N VAL A 150 -9.70 8.92 7.26
CA VAL A 150 -10.83 8.47 6.43
C VAL A 150 -10.31 7.75 5.18
N HIS A 151 -9.25 8.26 4.54
CA HIS A 151 -8.60 7.61 3.40
C HIS A 151 -8.08 6.21 3.78
N LEU A 152 -7.30 6.09 4.87
CA LEU A 152 -6.76 4.81 5.35
C LEU A 152 -7.85 3.81 5.75
N ALA A 153 -8.97 4.29 6.30
CA ALA A 153 -10.09 3.46 6.73
C ALA A 153 -10.96 2.96 5.57
N THR A 154 -11.07 3.72 4.47
CA THR A 154 -11.98 3.41 3.36
C THR A 154 -11.28 2.79 2.16
N TYR A 155 -10.08 3.25 1.83
CA TYR A 155 -9.37 2.85 0.60
C TYR A 155 -9.12 1.33 0.49
N PRO A 156 -8.70 0.60 1.54
CA PRO A 156 -8.52 -0.84 1.46
C PRO A 156 -9.81 -1.59 1.10
N PHE A 157 -10.95 -1.19 1.68
CA PHE A 157 -12.23 -1.81 1.38
C PHE A 157 -12.67 -1.55 -0.05
N ILE A 158 -12.40 -0.35 -0.59
CA ILE A 158 -12.67 -0.04 -2.00
C ILE A 158 -11.83 -0.94 -2.91
N VAL A 159 -10.53 -1.03 -2.67
CA VAL A 159 -9.61 -1.85 -3.49
C VAL A 159 -10.03 -3.33 -3.46
N LEU A 160 -10.34 -3.87 -2.28
CA LEU A 160 -10.79 -5.25 -2.13
C LEU A 160 -12.16 -5.48 -2.78
N TRP A 161 -13.10 -4.55 -2.61
CA TRP A 161 -14.42 -4.62 -3.22
C TRP A 161 -14.35 -4.62 -4.75
N ILE A 162 -13.57 -3.72 -5.33
CA ILE A 162 -13.31 -3.67 -6.77
C ILE A 162 -12.64 -4.97 -7.23
N GLY A 163 -11.60 -5.44 -6.52
CA GLY A 163 -10.84 -6.63 -6.88
C GLY A 163 -11.65 -7.92 -6.88
N MET A 164 -12.68 -8.03 -6.02
CA MET A 164 -13.62 -9.15 -6.01
C MET A 164 -14.78 -8.99 -6.99
N GLY A 165 -15.23 -7.76 -7.24
CA GLY A 165 -16.41 -7.46 -8.06
C GLY A 165 -16.12 -7.35 -9.55
N LEU A 166 -14.90 -6.99 -9.96
CA LEU A 166 -14.56 -6.85 -11.37
C LEU A 166 -14.42 -8.24 -12.02
N PRO A 167 -15.14 -8.52 -13.13
CA PRO A 167 -14.86 -9.71 -13.90
C PRO A 167 -13.42 -9.65 -14.39
N ARG A 168 -12.72 -10.79 -14.35
CA ARG A 168 -11.35 -10.89 -14.88
C ARG A 168 -11.36 -10.71 -16.40
N LEU A 169 -11.31 -9.45 -16.85
CA LEU A 169 -11.33 -9.07 -18.26
C LEU A 169 -10.15 -9.68 -19.02
N VAL A 170 -8.99 -9.76 -18.34
CA VAL A 170 -7.78 -10.39 -18.87
C VAL A 170 -7.28 -11.43 -17.87
N LYS A 171 -7.30 -12.70 -18.26
CA LYS A 171 -6.62 -13.76 -17.51
C LYS A 171 -5.15 -13.77 -17.91
N LEU A 172 -4.34 -12.99 -17.21
CA LEU A 172 -2.89 -13.08 -17.33
C LEU A 172 -2.45 -14.45 -16.80
N LYS A 173 -1.76 -15.24 -17.61
CA LYS A 173 -1.15 -16.51 -17.20
C LYS A 173 0.10 -16.29 -16.34
N THR A 174 0.58 -15.06 -16.29
CA THR A 174 1.81 -14.63 -15.64
C THR A 174 1.47 -13.62 -14.56
N ASP A 175 2.07 -13.78 -13.38
CA ASP A 175 1.96 -12.79 -12.33
C ASP A 175 2.95 -11.65 -12.62
N LEU A 176 2.44 -10.54 -13.13
CA LEU A 176 3.25 -9.35 -13.45
C LEU A 176 3.25 -8.33 -12.30
N SER A 177 2.55 -8.62 -11.20
CA SER A 177 2.31 -7.65 -10.13
C SER A 177 3.62 -7.15 -9.51
N TYR A 178 4.60 -8.05 -9.34
CA TYR A 178 5.89 -7.71 -8.77
C TYR A 178 6.68 -6.75 -9.67
N GLY A 179 6.80 -7.05 -10.96
CA GLY A 179 7.43 -6.16 -11.93
C GLY A 179 6.74 -4.79 -11.98
N VAL A 180 5.40 -4.77 -12.02
CA VAL A 180 4.63 -3.52 -12.03
C VAL A 180 4.95 -2.69 -10.79
N TYR A 181 4.98 -3.33 -9.62
CA TYR A 181 5.27 -2.67 -8.35
C TYR A 181 6.67 -2.03 -8.30
N ILE A 182 7.70 -2.74 -8.78
CA ILE A 182 9.10 -2.28 -8.73
C ILE A 182 9.40 -1.19 -9.77
N TYR A 183 8.90 -1.35 -11.00
CA TYR A 183 9.28 -0.50 -12.13
C TYR A 183 8.35 0.69 -12.37
N ALA A 184 7.11 0.69 -11.87
CA ALA A 184 6.17 1.78 -12.12
C ALA A 184 6.73 3.15 -11.69
N TRP A 185 7.29 3.24 -10.48
CA TRP A 185 7.80 4.50 -9.94
C TRP A 185 8.96 5.09 -10.76
N PRO A 186 10.08 4.39 -11.00
CA PRO A 186 11.19 4.95 -11.77
C PRO A 186 10.79 5.29 -13.21
N LEU A 187 9.89 4.53 -13.84
CA LEU A 187 9.39 4.89 -15.17
C LEU A 187 8.55 6.15 -15.15
N GLN A 188 7.70 6.34 -14.14
CA GLN A 188 6.95 7.57 -13.97
C GLN A 188 7.88 8.76 -13.75
N GLN A 189 8.93 8.61 -12.94
CA GLN A 189 9.94 9.67 -12.74
C GLN A 189 10.69 10.02 -14.02
N ALA A 190 11.10 9.01 -14.79
CA ALA A 190 11.75 9.21 -16.09
C ALA A 190 10.81 9.89 -17.10
N ALA A 191 9.53 9.50 -17.14
CA ALA A 191 8.54 10.12 -18.00
C ALA A 191 8.27 11.58 -17.62
N VAL A 192 8.13 11.89 -16.32
CA VAL A 192 7.96 13.27 -15.83
C VAL A 192 9.18 14.13 -16.16
N TYR A 193 10.39 13.58 -15.98
CA TYR A 193 11.63 14.26 -16.36
C TYR A 193 11.67 14.55 -17.86
N TRP A 194 11.40 13.55 -18.70
CA TRP A 194 11.35 13.72 -20.16
C TRP A 194 10.31 14.76 -20.59
N MET A 195 9.10 14.73 -20.02
CA MET A 195 8.03 15.69 -20.31
C MET A 195 8.45 17.11 -19.95
N ARG A 196 9.15 17.30 -18.83
CA ARG A 196 9.69 18.60 -18.42
C ARG A 196 10.70 19.13 -19.44
N GLU A 197 11.69 18.31 -19.80
CA GLU A 197 12.75 18.71 -20.74
C GLU A 197 12.24 19.01 -22.15
N THR A 198 11.14 18.37 -22.54
CA THR A 198 10.50 18.57 -23.87
C THR A 198 9.38 19.61 -23.87
N GLY A 199 9.08 20.22 -22.72
CA GLY A 199 8.02 21.23 -22.59
C GLY A 199 6.59 20.69 -22.65
N HIS A 200 6.40 19.37 -22.50
CA HIS A 200 5.07 18.78 -22.39
C HIS A 200 4.39 19.13 -21.06
N PRO A 201 3.04 19.23 -21.01
CA PRO A 201 2.33 19.54 -19.77
C PRO A 201 2.57 18.49 -18.68
N ILE A 202 3.29 18.87 -17.62
CA ILE A 202 3.56 18.00 -16.49
C ILE A 202 2.28 17.84 -15.66
N GLY A 203 1.91 16.60 -15.33
CA GLY A 203 0.87 16.33 -14.33
C GLY A 203 -0.49 15.87 -14.85
N HIS A 204 -0.71 15.70 -16.16
CA HIS A 204 -1.94 15.07 -16.64
C HIS A 204 -1.89 13.54 -16.46
N PRO A 205 -2.68 12.94 -15.53
CA PRO A 205 -2.48 11.54 -15.13
C PRO A 205 -2.67 10.54 -16.27
N LEU A 206 -3.60 10.82 -17.19
CA LEU A 206 -3.85 9.93 -18.34
C LEU A 206 -2.71 9.94 -19.36
N MET A 207 -2.00 11.07 -19.49
CA MET A 207 -0.86 11.15 -20.40
C MET A 207 0.33 10.38 -19.82
N LEU A 208 0.58 10.55 -18.52
CA LEU A 208 1.59 9.77 -17.81
C LEU A 208 1.29 8.27 -17.88
N PHE A 209 0.02 7.89 -17.68
CA PHE A 209 -0.43 6.50 -17.85
C PHE A 209 -0.12 5.98 -19.25
N GLY A 210 -0.51 6.71 -20.31
CA GLY A 210 -0.25 6.31 -21.70
C GLY A 210 1.23 6.13 -22.02
N ILE A 211 2.10 7.04 -21.56
CA ILE A 211 3.55 6.97 -21.78
C ILE A 211 4.16 5.77 -21.06
N VAL A 212 3.76 5.51 -19.82
CA VAL A 212 4.38 4.51 -18.96
C VAL A 212 3.84 3.10 -19.23
N LEU A 213 2.61 2.96 -19.73
CA LEU A 213 1.92 1.67 -19.84
C LEU A 213 2.75 0.59 -20.56
N LEU A 214 3.11 0.83 -21.82
CA LEU A 214 3.85 -0.13 -22.64
C LEU A 214 5.23 -0.49 -22.07
N PRO A 215 6.11 0.47 -21.74
CA PRO A 215 7.43 0.13 -21.20
C PRO A 215 7.32 -0.54 -19.81
N LEU A 216 6.32 -0.20 -19.01
CA LEU A 216 6.06 -0.87 -17.73
C LEU A 216 5.67 -2.34 -17.94
N PHE A 217 4.73 -2.63 -18.84
CA PHE A 217 4.35 -4.01 -19.14
C PHE A 217 5.52 -4.82 -19.70
N LEU A 218 6.34 -4.24 -20.58
CA LEU A 218 7.52 -4.88 -21.13
C LEU A 218 8.53 -5.26 -20.03
N LEU A 219 8.90 -4.30 -19.17
CA LEU A 219 9.86 -4.55 -18.09
C LEU A 219 9.30 -5.52 -17.05
N SER A 220 8.01 -5.42 -16.73
CA SER A 220 7.36 -6.35 -15.81
C SER A 220 7.37 -7.78 -16.37
N TYR A 221 7.11 -7.94 -17.67
CA TYR A 221 7.17 -9.23 -18.34
C TYR A 221 8.59 -9.80 -18.39
N LEU A 222 9.59 -8.97 -18.69
CA LEU A 222 11.00 -9.37 -18.67
C LEU A 222 11.46 -9.79 -17.27
N SER A 223 11.06 -9.05 -16.23
CA SER A 223 11.31 -9.43 -14.83
C SER A 223 10.69 -10.80 -14.51
N TRP A 224 9.43 -11.00 -14.90
CA TRP A 224 8.77 -12.27 -14.68
C TRP A 224 9.51 -13.43 -15.37
N MET A 225 9.90 -13.25 -16.63
CA MET A 225 10.55 -14.29 -17.42
C MET A 225 11.96 -14.63 -16.92
N LEU A 226 12.75 -13.61 -16.56
CA LEU A 226 14.17 -13.74 -16.26
C LEU A 226 14.46 -13.97 -14.78
N ILE A 227 13.60 -13.49 -13.87
CA ILE A 227 13.84 -13.49 -12.43
C ILE A 227 12.79 -14.32 -11.71
N GLU A 228 11.51 -13.97 -11.84
CA GLU A 228 10.46 -14.51 -10.98
C GLU A 228 10.12 -15.97 -11.34
N ARG A 229 9.95 -16.27 -12.63
CA ARG A 229 9.65 -17.63 -13.10
C ARG A 229 10.77 -18.63 -12.73
N PRO A 230 12.06 -18.33 -12.94
CA PRO A 230 13.14 -19.19 -12.45
C PRO A 230 13.15 -19.36 -10.92
N ALA A 231 12.95 -18.27 -10.17
CA ALA A 231 12.94 -18.29 -8.70
C ALA A 231 11.82 -19.19 -8.14
N LEU A 232 10.61 -19.08 -8.71
CA LEU A 232 9.47 -19.93 -8.34
C LEU A 232 9.72 -21.41 -8.68
N GLY A 233 10.41 -21.68 -9.80
CA GLY A 233 10.82 -23.04 -10.20
C GLY A 233 11.78 -23.70 -9.20
N MET A 234 12.67 -22.92 -8.57
CA MET A 234 13.60 -23.40 -7.55
C MET A 234 12.91 -23.73 -6.23
N LYS A 235 11.88 -22.96 -5.84
CA LYS A 235 11.08 -23.21 -4.61
C LYS A 235 10.36 -24.56 -4.64
N ARG A 236 10.02 -25.06 -5.83
CA ARG A 236 9.39 -26.38 -6.03
C ARG A 236 10.35 -27.56 -5.78
N ARG A 237 11.67 -27.31 -5.63
CA ARG A 237 12.71 -28.32 -5.38
C ARG A 237 13.31 -28.29 -3.96
N SER A 238 13.03 -27.26 -3.15
CA SER A 238 13.57 -27.15 -1.79
C SER A 238 12.65 -27.77 -0.72
N ALA A 239 12.77 -29.09 -0.54
CA ALA A 239 13.02 -29.77 0.74
C ALA A 239 12.23 -29.45 2.04
N PHE A 240 10.99 -28.93 2.01
CA PHE A 240 10.11 -28.94 3.21
C PHE A 240 8.79 -29.71 3.03
N ALA A 241 8.46 -30.12 1.80
CA ALA A 241 7.22 -30.86 1.50
C ALA A 241 7.38 -32.40 1.56
N GLN A 242 8.60 -32.93 1.56
CA GLN A 242 8.82 -34.39 1.62
C GLN A 242 8.78 -34.95 3.04
N THR A 243 9.19 -34.17 4.06
CA THR A 243 9.20 -34.62 5.46
C THR A 243 7.79 -34.75 6.07
N ALA A 244 6.81 -33.99 5.55
CA ALA A 244 5.42 -34.07 6.02
C ALA A 244 4.64 -35.28 5.45
N GLN A 245 5.10 -35.88 4.34
CA GLN A 245 4.46 -37.07 3.76
C GLN A 245 5.04 -38.39 4.29
N SER A 246 6.23 -38.39 4.89
CA SER A 246 6.80 -39.57 5.54
C SER A 246 6.37 -39.75 6.99
N ALA A 247 5.75 -38.72 7.60
CA ALA A 247 5.23 -38.78 8.98
C ALA A 247 3.78 -39.29 9.07
N VAL A 248 3.15 -39.61 7.93
CA VAL A 248 1.77 -40.13 7.83
C VAL A 248 1.74 -41.49 7.11
N ARG A 249 2.83 -42.25 7.20
CA ARG A 249 2.85 -43.67 6.83
C ARG A 249 3.07 -44.52 8.08
#